data_AF-A0A915E1T1-F1
#
_entry.id   AF-A0A915E1T1-F1
#
_cell.length_a   1.000
_cell.length_b   1.000
_cell.length_c   1.000
_cell.angle_alpha   90.00
_cell.angle_beta   90.00
_cell.angle_gamma   90.00
#
_symmetry.space_group_name_H-M   'P 1'
#
loop_
_entity.id
_entity.type
_entity.pdbx_description
1 polymer ?
#
loop_
_entity_poly.entity_id
_entity_poly.type
_entity_poly.pdbx_seq_one_letter_code
_entity_poly.pdbx_strand_id
1 'polypeptide(L)' 'MHGRMLQTVDYNKEYQLGEKLFMTCIGEMADTEDFSNWAQANLRFYKTRNGYELDPLSTYHWLLRALLTTCAPKTSGR' A
#
# COMPACT_ATOMS: atom_id res chain seq x y z
N MET A 1 -15.34 -11.75 -32.00
CA MET A 1 -15.14 -12.62 -30.83
C MET A 1 -14.13 -11.95 -29.92
N HIS A 2 -14.55 -11.40 -28.78
CA HIS A 2 -13.62 -10.79 -27.82
C HIS A 2 -13.02 -11.90 -26.96
N GLY A 3 -11.80 -12.32 -27.30
CA GLY A 3 -11.05 -13.27 -26.49
C GLY A 3 -10.71 -12.62 -25.16
N ARG A 4 -11.33 -13.10 -24.07
CA ARG A 4 -10.96 -12.71 -22.72
C ARG A 4 -9.88 -13.69 -22.25
N MET A 5 -8.61 -13.27 -22.27
CA MET A 5 -7.52 -14.06 -21.72
C MET A 5 -7.64 -14.02 -20.19
N LEU A 6 -7.91 -15.18 -19.58
CA LEU A 6 -7.84 -15.35 -18.13
C LEU A 6 -6.37 -15.51 -17.76
N GLN A 7 -5.78 -14.46 -17.19
CA GLN A 7 -4.44 -14.54 -16.60
C GLN A 7 -4.54 -15.24 -15.23
N THR A 8 -4.78 -16.55 -15.24
CA THR A 8 -4.67 -17.41 -14.06
C THR A 8 -3.24 -17.92 -13.96
N VAL A 9 -2.36 -17.05 -13.49
CA VAL A 9 -1.08 -17.45 -12.91
C VAL A 9 -1.19 -17.03 -11.45
N ASP A 10 -0.97 -17.95 -10.52
CA ASP A 10 -1.04 -17.71 -9.08
C ASP A 10 -0.05 -16.62 -8.67
N TYR A 11 -0.47 -15.36 -8.82
CA TYR A 11 0.32 -14.21 -8.41
C TYR A 11 -0.01 -13.93 -6.96
N ASN A 12 0.98 -14.05 -6.08
CA ASN A 12 0.83 -13.67 -4.69
C ASN A 12 0.63 -12.15 -4.61
N LYS A 13 -0.63 -11.75 -4.40
CA LYS A 13 -1.03 -10.36 -4.18
C LYS A 13 -0.87 -9.93 -2.73
N GLU A 14 -0.30 -10.81 -1.90
CA GLU A 14 -0.07 -10.60 -0.48
C GLU A 14 1.31 -9.99 -0.26
N TYR A 15 1.32 -8.82 0.36
CA TYR A 15 2.51 -8.07 0.70
C TYR A 15 2.63 -8.00 2.22
N GLN A 16 3.74 -8.54 2.75
CA GLN A 16 4.03 -8.47 4.18
C GLN A 16 4.53 -7.06 4.53
N LEU A 17 3.80 -6.36 5.40
CA LEU A 17 4.13 -5.00 5.85
C LEU A 17 4.88 -5.01 7.19
N GLY A 18 4.64 -6.05 8.00
CA GLY A 18 5.23 -6.23 9.34
C GLY A 18 5.29 -7.70 9.75
N GLU A 19 5.60 -7.97 11.01
CA GLU A 19 5.67 -9.34 11.55
C GLU A 19 4.30 -10.04 11.52
N LYS A 20 3.23 -9.29 11.80
CA LYS A 20 1.86 -9.81 11.85
C LYS A 20 0.89 -9.09 10.91
N LEU A 21 1.41 -8.21 10.05
CA LEU A 21 0.61 -7.35 9.19
C LEU A 21 0.83 -7.67 7.72
N PHE A 22 -0.26 -8.02 7.04
CA PHE A 22 -0.29 -8.32 5.61
C PHE A 22 -1.26 -7.37 4.91
N MET A 23 -0.94 -7.02 3.67
CA MET A 23 -1.78 -6.21 2.80
C MET A 23 -1.97 -6.92 1.48
N THR A 24 -3.20 -6.95 0.98
CA THR A 24 -3.51 -7.48 -0.35
C THR A 24 -3.89 -6.33 -1.24
N CYS A 25 -3.26 -6.24 -2.41
CA CYS A 25 -3.53 -5.18 -3.39
C CYS A 25 -4.17 -5.77 -4.65
N ILE A 26 -5.12 -5.03 -5.22
CA ILE A 26 -5.88 -5.43 -6.41
C ILE A 26 -5.89 -4.22 -7.35
N GLY A 27 -5.54 -4.43 -8.62
CA GLY A 27 -5.50 -3.36 -9.61
C GLY A 27 -4.63 -3.73 -10.80
N GLU A 28 -4.19 -2.72 -11.53
CA GLU A 28 -3.17 -2.86 -12.56
C GLU A 28 -1.82 -3.23 -11.91
N MET A 29 -1.09 -4.15 -12.54
CA MET A 29 0.13 -4.74 -11.96
C MET A 29 1.18 -3.68 -11.58
N ALA A 30 1.39 -2.68 -12.44
CA ALA A 30 2.35 -1.60 -12.19
C ALA A 30 1.97 -0.76 -10.96
N ASP A 31 0.72 -0.28 -10.90
CA ASP A 31 0.21 0.51 -9.78
C ASP A 31 0.25 -0.27 -8.46
N THR A 32 -0.07 -1.57 -8.53
CA THR A 32 -0.13 -2.47 -7.38
C THR A 32 1.26 -2.67 -6.78
N GLU A 33 2.27 -2.91 -7.62
CA GLU A 33 3.66 -3.09 -7.17
C GLU A 33 4.22 -1.79 -6.59
N ASP A 34 4.06 -0.66 -7.27
CA ASP A 34 4.56 0.63 -6.81
C ASP A 34 3.89 1.06 -5.49
N PHE A 35 2.58 0.87 -5.36
CA PHE A 35 1.86 1.15 -4.12
C PHE A 35 2.31 0.24 -2.98
N SER A 36 2.51 -1.05 -3.25
CA SER A 36 2.96 -2.02 -2.24
C SER A 36 4.34 -1.66 -1.70
N ASN A 37 5.27 -1.29 -2.57
CA ASN A 37 6.62 -0.86 -2.21
C ASN A 37 6.59 0.44 -1.40
N TRP A 38 5.77 1.41 -1.83
CA TRP A 38 5.57 2.66 -1.11
C TRP A 38 5.00 2.43 0.29
N ALA A 39 3.95 1.62 0.43
CA ALA A 39 3.32 1.34 1.72
C ALA A 39 4.28 0.60 2.67
N GLN A 40 5.02 -0.38 2.17
CA GLN A 40 5.98 -1.16 2.95
C GLN A 40 7.13 -0.28 3.47
N ALA A 41 7.70 0.59 2.63
CA ALA A 41 8.75 1.51 3.04
C ALA A 41 8.28 2.47 4.14
N ASN A 42 7.09 3.06 3.94
CA ASN A 42 6.49 4.01 4.87
C ASN A 42 6.20 3.39 6.25
N LEU A 43 5.67 2.16 6.30
CA LEU A 43 5.43 1.47 7.57
C LEU A 43 6.70 1.00 8.25
N ARG A 44 7.73 0.60 7.49
CA ARG A 44 9.06 0.31 8.05
C ARG A 44 9.64 1.55 8.73
N PHE A 45 9.55 2.72 8.12
CA PHE A 45 9.99 3.97 8.75
C PHE A 45 9.17 4.32 9.98
N TYR A 46 7.85 4.10 9.95
CA TYR A 46 6.99 4.29 11.11
C TYR A 46 7.44 3.39 12.28
N LYS A 47 7.66 2.09 12.03
CA LYS A 47 8.15 1.13 13.02
C LYS A 47 9.50 1.55 13.60
N THR A 48 10.45 1.96 12.75
CA THR A 48 11.77 2.44 13.21
C THR A 48 11.68 3.71 14.04
N ARG A 49 10.79 4.64 13.69
CA ARG A 49 10.65 5.92 14.41
C ARG A 49 9.96 5.75 15.76
N ASN A 50 8.92 4.92 15.82
CA ASN A 50 8.05 4.82 16.99
C ASN A 50 8.39 3.61 17.87
N GLY A 51 9.13 2.62 17.36
CA GLY A 51 9.55 1.43 18.10
C GLY A 51 8.47 0.34 18.22
N TYR A 52 7.32 0.50 17.58
CA TYR A 52 6.23 -0.49 17.59
C TYR A 52 5.55 -0.59 16.21
N GLU A 53 4.88 -1.73 16.00
CA GLU A 53 4.13 -2.02 14.79
C GLU A 53 2.67 -1.54 14.93
N LEU A 54 2.08 -1.04 13.85
CA LEU A 54 0.71 -0.53 13.87
C LEU A 54 -0.30 -1.67 13.75
N ASP A 55 -1.42 -1.53 14.45
CA ASP A 55 -2.60 -2.37 14.22
C ASP A 55 -3.14 -2.22 12.80
N PRO A 56 -3.81 -3.23 12.23
CA PRO A 56 -4.32 -3.18 10.86
C PRO A 56 -5.24 -1.98 10.59
N LEU A 57 -6.13 -1.67 11.53
CA LEU A 57 -7.06 -0.54 11.41
C LEU A 57 -6.33 0.81 11.43
N SER A 58 -5.38 0.98 12.36
CA SER A 58 -4.55 2.18 12.47
C SER A 58 -3.67 2.37 11.23
N THR A 59 -3.12 1.28 10.71
CA THR A 59 -2.34 1.26 9.47
C THR A 59 -3.17 1.72 8.28
N TYR A 60 -4.39 1.23 8.14
CA TYR A 60 -5.31 1.66 7.07
C TYR A 60 -5.54 3.18 7.09
N HIS A 61 -5.92 3.72 8.25
CA HIS A 61 -6.16 5.16 8.39
C HIS A 61 -4.91 5.99 8.13
N TRP A 62 -3.75 5.51 8.56
CA TRP A 62 -2.48 6.19 8.36
C TRP A 62 -2.08 6.22 6.88
N LEU A 63 -2.11 5.06 6.19
CA LEU A 63 -1.80 4.96 4.76
C LEU A 63 -2.75 5.79 3.91
N LEU A 64 -4.05 5.76 4.22
CA LEU A 64 -5.05 6.57 3.51
C LEU A 64 -4.73 8.07 3.63
N ARG A 65 -4.38 8.54 4.83
CA ARG A 65 -4.03 9.95 5.06
C ARG A 65 -2.75 10.35 4.34
N ALA A 66 -1.74 9.47 4.32
CA ALA A 66 -0.51 9.68 3.58
C ALA A 66 -0.74 9.74 2.06
N LEU A 67 -1.59 8.87 1.53
CA LEU A 67 -1.99 8.86 0.13
C LEU A 67 -2.73 10.14 -0.25
N LEU A 68 -3.76 10.52 0.53
CA LEU A 68 -4.52 11.75 0.31
C LEU A 68 -3.62 12.99 0.36
N THR A 69 -2.63 13.03 1.26
CA THR A 69 -1.69 14.17 1.34
C THR A 69 -0.75 14.23 0.14
N THR A 70 -0.37 13.07 -0.42
CA THR A 70 0.50 12.98 -1.60
C THR A 70 -0.24 13.35 -2.87
N CYS A 71 -1.48 12.88 -3.03
CA CYS A 71 -2.29 13.07 -4.23
C CYS A 71 -3.14 14.34 -4.21
N ALA A 72 -3.38 14.95 -3.04
CA ALA A 72 -4.05 16.24 -2.98
C ALA A 72 -3.18 17.31 -3.65
N PRO A 73 -3.78 18.24 -4.43
CA PRO A 73 -3.06 19.41 -4.87
C PRO A 73 -2.51 20.12 -3.64
N LYS A 74 -1.19 20.32 -3.58
CA LYS A 74 -0.61 21.17 -2.56
C LYS A 74 -1.17 22.56 -2.81
N THR A 75 -2.17 22.96 -2.02
CA THR A 75 -2.63 24.34 -2.00
C THR A 75 -1.43 25.16 -1.54
N SER A 76 -0.72 25.77 -2.48
CA SER A 76 0.30 26.77 -2.19
C SER A 76 -0.43 27.91 -1.47
N GLY A 77 -0.28 27.95 -0.15
CA GLY A 77 -1.15 28.76 0.68
C GLY A 77 -0.61 28.95 2.09
N ARG A 78 0.69 29.25 2.18
CA ARG A 78 1.30 30.23 3.08
C ARG A 78 2.78 30.37 2.77
#